data_AF-A0A8W8KSK1-F1
#
_entry.id   AF-A0A8W8KSK1-F1
#
_cell.length_a   1.000
_cell.length_b   1.000
_cell.length_c   1.000
_cell.angle_alpha   90.00
_cell.angle_beta   90.00
_cell.angle_gamma   90.00
#
_symmetry.space_group_name_H-M   'P 1'
#
loop_
_entity.id
_entity.type
_entity.pdbx_description
1 polymer ?
#
loop_
_entity_poly.entity_id
_entity_poly.type
_entity_poly.pdbx_seq_one_letter_code
_entity_poly.pdbx_strand_id
1 'polypeptide(L)'
;IGVSSMFAYALGLAPSKDTFWTTDVQPGNRYKKSEPYTELNALVATLSTGPYGPSDMAGHIDYRLINRTSIYFGQLMHPSKPATAMDIQIIKHAFESLKMEIWSTYSMNMFKNTSLNWGTILAVETSGNVTLKYKDMDFLTPGVSYLVYDYKDVSSFREFKTSDNLVLPNNCTKSEFCLFHFVPKLEYGNNEIYMLGDVSKWIPASSTRIRSIVYQEADLLINLWGGANEEITIHYVFNGKLKSSTCPIKTTGWNCISMLTGKCVY
;
A
#
# COMPACT_ATOMS: atom_id res chain seq x y z
N ILE A 1 6.84 -3.87 -14.23
CA ILE A 1 6.44 -2.77 -13.32
C ILE A 1 7.59 -1.77 -13.26
N GLY A 2 7.37 -0.51 -12.84
CA GLY A 2 8.39 0.54 -12.89
C GLY A 2 8.29 1.39 -14.16
N VAL A 3 9.37 1.52 -14.94
CA VAL A 3 9.43 2.41 -16.11
C VAL A 3 8.37 2.05 -17.17
N SER A 4 8.24 0.78 -17.55
CA SER A 4 7.27 0.35 -18.57
C SER A 4 5.82 0.57 -18.13
N SER A 5 5.55 0.55 -16.83
CA SER A 5 4.21 0.82 -16.27
C SER A 5 3.78 2.27 -16.47
N MET A 6 4.70 3.22 -16.61
CA MET A 6 4.37 4.62 -16.91
C MET A 6 3.62 4.71 -18.24
N PHE A 7 4.17 4.07 -19.27
CA PHE A 7 3.58 4.05 -20.60
C PHE A 7 2.29 3.21 -20.63
N ALA A 8 2.30 2.01 -20.03
CA ALA A 8 1.11 1.16 -19.98
C ALA A 8 -0.08 1.88 -19.30
N TYR A 9 0.17 2.53 -18.15
CA TYR A 9 -0.86 3.26 -17.43
C TYR A 9 -1.39 4.47 -18.22
N ALA A 10 -0.51 5.20 -18.93
CA ALA A 10 -0.92 6.31 -19.78
C ALA A 10 -1.88 5.88 -20.92
N LEU A 11 -1.82 4.61 -21.34
CA LEU A 11 -2.73 4.02 -22.31
C LEU A 11 -3.99 3.40 -21.68
N GLY A 12 -4.18 3.54 -20.36
CA GLY A 12 -5.30 2.92 -19.64
C GLY A 12 -5.16 1.41 -19.45
N LEU A 13 -3.95 0.85 -19.62
CA LEU A 13 -3.70 -0.57 -19.41
C LEU A 13 -3.31 -0.85 -17.95
N ALA A 14 -3.69 -2.03 -17.47
CA ALA A 14 -3.27 -2.55 -16.17
C ALA A 14 -2.07 -3.48 -16.36
N PRO A 15 -0.82 -3.06 -16.05
CA PRO A 15 0.35 -3.90 -16.25
C PRO A 15 0.35 -5.09 -15.28
N SER A 16 0.96 -6.21 -15.64
CA SER A 16 1.05 -7.37 -14.75
C SER A 16 2.52 -7.73 -14.49
N LYS A 17 2.83 -8.16 -13.26
CA LYS A 17 4.12 -8.79 -12.95
C LYS A 17 4.18 -10.25 -13.43
N ASP A 18 3.04 -10.85 -13.79
CA ASP A 18 2.83 -12.30 -13.95
C ASP A 18 2.74 -13.01 -12.57
N THR A 19 3.06 -14.30 -12.52
CA THR A 19 3.03 -15.12 -11.29
C THR A 19 4.24 -14.90 -10.38
N PHE A 20 4.17 -15.46 -9.17
CA PHE A 20 5.29 -15.53 -8.23
C PHE A 20 5.17 -16.79 -7.38
N TRP A 21 6.29 -17.23 -6.81
CA TRP A 21 6.31 -18.23 -5.75
C TRP A 21 6.22 -17.56 -4.39
N THR A 22 5.38 -18.13 -3.56
CA THR A 22 5.23 -17.74 -2.16
C THR A 22 6.29 -18.39 -1.26
N THR A 23 6.93 -19.47 -1.73
CA THR A 23 8.06 -20.13 -1.07
C THR A 23 9.32 -20.13 -1.94
N ASP A 24 10.50 -20.07 -1.31
CA ASP A 24 11.80 -19.95 -2.01
C ASP A 24 12.07 -21.17 -2.91
N VAL A 25 11.81 -22.38 -2.40
CA VAL A 25 12.09 -23.63 -3.11
C VAL A 25 10.81 -24.43 -3.33
N GLN A 26 10.46 -24.64 -4.60
CA GLN A 26 9.34 -25.49 -4.99
C GLN A 26 9.76 -26.97 -5.12
N PRO A 27 9.08 -27.89 -4.43
CA PRO A 27 9.36 -29.32 -4.56
C PRO A 27 9.15 -29.81 -5.99
N GLY A 28 10.01 -30.73 -6.45
CA GLY A 28 9.88 -31.32 -7.79
C GLY A 28 10.15 -30.34 -8.95
N ASN A 29 10.58 -29.11 -8.69
CA ASN A 29 10.92 -28.16 -9.74
C ASN A 29 12.02 -28.69 -10.67
N ARG A 30 11.65 -29.00 -11.91
CA ARG A 30 12.55 -29.52 -12.97
C ARG A 30 13.76 -28.63 -13.23
N TYR A 31 13.61 -27.32 -13.05
CA TYR A 31 14.66 -26.34 -13.32
C TYR A 31 15.69 -26.21 -12.18
N LYS A 32 15.42 -26.81 -11.00
CA LYS A 32 16.28 -26.70 -9.81
C LYS A 32 16.64 -25.25 -9.48
N LYS A 33 15.66 -24.35 -9.64
CA LYS A 33 15.76 -22.92 -9.33
C LYS A 33 15.02 -22.60 -8.03
N SER A 34 15.36 -21.47 -7.45
CA SER A 34 14.71 -20.90 -6.27
C SER A 34 14.32 -19.43 -6.52
N GLU A 35 13.38 -18.90 -5.74
CA GLU A 35 12.96 -17.51 -5.75
C GLU A 35 13.17 -16.89 -4.35
N PRO A 36 14.39 -16.42 -4.03
CA PRO A 36 14.75 -16.05 -2.65
C PRO A 36 14.09 -14.76 -2.14
N TYR A 37 13.33 -14.07 -2.99
CA TYR A 37 12.70 -12.79 -2.69
C TYR A 37 11.19 -12.87 -2.85
N THR A 38 10.57 -13.92 -2.29
CA THR A 38 9.13 -14.19 -2.41
C THR A 38 8.28 -13.01 -1.94
N GLU A 39 8.63 -12.40 -0.81
CA GLU A 39 7.91 -11.23 -0.28
C GLU A 39 7.95 -10.03 -1.23
N LEU A 40 9.14 -9.68 -1.73
CA LEU A 40 9.29 -8.59 -2.69
C LEU A 40 8.48 -8.89 -3.97
N ASN A 41 8.52 -10.12 -4.47
CA ASN A 41 7.75 -10.51 -5.65
C ASN A 41 6.23 -10.42 -5.42
N ALA A 42 5.74 -10.83 -4.25
CA ALA A 42 4.34 -10.69 -3.88
C ALA A 42 3.93 -9.21 -3.77
N LEU A 43 4.78 -8.37 -3.18
CA LEU A 43 4.57 -6.92 -3.13
C LEU A 43 4.52 -6.33 -4.55
N VAL A 44 5.54 -6.57 -5.38
CA VAL A 44 5.61 -6.04 -6.75
C VAL A 44 4.43 -6.51 -7.61
N ALA A 45 3.97 -7.77 -7.43
CA ALA A 45 2.75 -8.25 -8.07
C ALA A 45 1.54 -7.45 -7.60
N THR A 46 1.40 -7.20 -6.29
CA THR A 46 0.32 -6.39 -5.73
C THR A 46 0.30 -4.97 -6.32
N LEU A 47 1.48 -4.37 -6.48
CA LEU A 47 1.67 -3.03 -7.05
C LEU A 47 1.40 -2.93 -8.57
N SER A 48 1.17 -4.05 -9.26
CA SER A 48 1.06 -4.07 -10.72
C SER A 48 -0.28 -3.57 -11.28
N THR A 49 -1.37 -3.61 -10.52
CA THR A 49 -2.78 -3.36 -10.94
C THR A 49 -3.39 -4.33 -11.96
N GLY A 50 -2.58 -5.10 -12.69
CA GLY A 50 -3.03 -6.20 -13.53
C GLY A 50 -3.16 -7.54 -12.78
N PRO A 51 -3.66 -8.59 -13.43
CA PRO A 51 -3.85 -9.90 -12.82
C PRO A 51 -2.52 -10.53 -12.40
N TYR A 52 -2.49 -11.23 -11.28
CA TYR A 52 -1.38 -12.08 -10.85
C TYR A 52 -1.89 -13.27 -10.04
N GLY A 53 -1.04 -14.27 -9.84
CA GLY A 53 -1.37 -15.41 -8.98
C GLY A 53 -0.13 -16.17 -8.49
N PRO A 54 -0.27 -16.95 -7.41
CA PRO A 54 0.78 -17.88 -7.00
C PRO A 54 0.98 -18.94 -8.08
N SER A 55 2.24 -19.29 -8.35
CA SER A 55 2.64 -20.42 -9.20
C SER A 55 3.37 -21.52 -8.43
N ASP A 56 3.17 -21.54 -7.12
CA ASP A 56 3.64 -22.61 -6.25
C ASP A 56 3.02 -23.97 -6.62
N MET A 57 3.74 -25.03 -6.27
CA MET A 57 3.21 -26.39 -6.31
C MET A 57 1.96 -26.49 -5.41
N ALA A 58 0.96 -27.25 -5.85
CA ALA A 58 -0.23 -27.51 -5.06
C ALA A 58 0.15 -28.05 -3.66
N GLY A 59 -0.40 -27.43 -2.61
CA GLY A 59 -0.09 -27.76 -1.22
C GLY A 59 1.16 -27.08 -0.63
N HIS A 60 1.89 -26.29 -1.42
CA HIS A 60 3.11 -25.58 -1.00
C HIS A 60 3.00 -24.06 -1.01
N ILE A 61 1.77 -23.52 -1.06
CA ILE A 61 1.52 -22.09 -0.97
C ILE A 61 1.69 -21.60 0.48
N ASP A 62 2.46 -20.53 0.69
CA ASP A 62 2.44 -19.75 1.92
C ASP A 62 1.22 -18.83 1.95
N TYR A 63 0.20 -19.26 2.70
CA TYR A 63 -1.03 -18.51 2.90
C TYR A 63 -0.80 -17.14 3.53
N ARG A 64 0.19 -16.99 4.42
CA ARG A 64 0.44 -15.71 5.10
C ARG A 64 0.82 -14.65 4.08
N LEU A 65 1.68 -15.00 3.13
CA LEU A 65 2.10 -14.09 2.08
C LEU A 65 0.96 -13.76 1.10
N ILE A 66 0.18 -14.76 0.69
CA ILE A 66 -1.00 -14.55 -0.16
C ILE A 66 -2.06 -13.66 0.51
N ASN A 67 -2.26 -13.83 1.82
CA ASN A 67 -3.20 -13.00 2.54
C ASN A 67 -2.78 -11.52 2.57
N ARG A 68 -1.53 -11.16 2.25
CA ARG A 68 -1.12 -9.75 2.12
C ARG A 68 -1.46 -9.14 0.77
N THR A 69 -1.70 -9.95 -0.25
CA THR A 69 -1.94 -9.53 -1.64
C THR A 69 -3.42 -9.45 -1.99
N SER A 70 -4.28 -10.17 -1.26
CA SER A 70 -5.71 -10.29 -1.58
C SER A 70 -6.59 -10.22 -0.33
N ILE A 71 -7.89 -10.01 -0.56
CA ILE A 71 -8.94 -10.22 0.45
C ILE A 71 -9.58 -11.60 0.28
N TYR A 72 -10.54 -11.92 1.15
CA TYR A 72 -11.36 -13.13 1.04
C TYR A 72 -11.93 -13.33 -0.38
N PHE A 73 -12.04 -14.59 -0.83
CA PHE A 73 -12.31 -15.02 -2.22
C PHE A 73 -11.23 -14.72 -3.26
N GLY A 74 -10.03 -14.29 -2.85
CA GLY A 74 -8.91 -14.10 -3.78
C GLY A 74 -9.04 -12.84 -4.64
N GLN A 75 -9.89 -11.88 -4.24
CA GLN A 75 -9.93 -10.59 -4.91
C GLN A 75 -8.65 -9.80 -4.58
N LEU A 76 -7.92 -9.42 -5.62
CA LEU A 76 -6.60 -8.78 -5.51
C LEU A 76 -6.72 -7.35 -4.94
N MET A 77 -5.79 -6.99 -4.06
CA MET A 77 -5.71 -5.67 -3.44
C MET A 77 -4.73 -4.79 -4.18
N HIS A 78 -5.22 -4.12 -5.22
CA HIS A 78 -4.40 -3.21 -6.00
C HIS A 78 -4.43 -1.77 -5.46
N PRO A 79 -3.37 -0.98 -5.72
CA PRO A 79 -3.49 0.47 -5.72
C PRO A 79 -4.35 0.95 -6.91
N SER A 80 -4.68 2.24 -6.95
CA SER A 80 -5.44 2.85 -8.05
C SER A 80 -4.57 3.14 -9.28
N LYS A 81 -3.27 3.40 -9.08
CA LYS A 81 -2.26 3.58 -10.13
C LYS A 81 -1.21 2.47 -9.98
N PRO A 82 -0.73 1.79 -11.03
CA PRO A 82 0.37 0.85 -10.88
C PRO A 82 1.64 1.54 -10.41
N ALA A 83 2.51 0.82 -9.70
CA ALA A 83 3.78 1.39 -9.29
C ALA A 83 4.64 1.74 -10.52
N THR A 84 5.09 2.98 -10.55
CA THR A 84 5.93 3.54 -11.62
C THR A 84 7.25 4.01 -11.05
N ALA A 85 8.32 3.93 -11.85
CA ALA A 85 9.61 4.48 -11.45
C ALA A 85 9.48 5.99 -11.19
N MET A 86 10.06 6.46 -10.10
CA MET A 86 10.12 7.88 -9.80
C MET A 86 11.22 8.56 -10.62
N ASP A 87 11.04 9.84 -10.95
CA ASP A 87 11.99 10.61 -11.75
C ASP A 87 13.41 10.57 -11.18
N ILE A 88 13.55 10.58 -9.85
CA ILE A 88 14.85 10.48 -9.17
C ILE A 88 15.58 9.18 -9.54
N GLN A 89 14.89 8.04 -9.65
CA GLN A 89 15.50 6.79 -10.10
C GLN A 89 16.04 6.95 -11.53
N ILE A 90 15.23 7.52 -12.42
CA ILE A 90 15.58 7.68 -13.84
C ILE A 90 16.80 8.60 -13.97
N ILE A 91 16.81 9.73 -13.26
CA ILE A 91 17.92 10.69 -13.24
C ILE A 91 19.18 10.04 -12.69
N LYS A 92 19.11 9.36 -11.54
CA LYS A 92 20.26 8.68 -10.91
C LYS A 92 20.82 7.57 -11.80
N HIS A 93 19.96 6.82 -12.48
CA HIS A 93 20.40 5.79 -13.41
C HIS A 93 21.08 6.40 -14.65
N ALA A 94 20.49 7.44 -15.24
CA ALA A 94 21.01 8.06 -16.45
C ALA A 94 22.32 8.83 -16.25
N PHE A 95 22.47 9.54 -15.13
CA PHE A 95 23.58 10.48 -14.94
C PHE A 95 24.61 10.04 -13.89
N GLU A 96 24.27 9.13 -12.98
CA GLU A 96 25.16 8.68 -11.90
C GLU A 96 25.47 7.17 -11.99
N SER A 97 24.87 6.45 -12.95
CA SER A 97 25.01 4.99 -13.11
C SER A 97 24.68 4.19 -11.85
N LEU A 98 23.90 4.77 -10.92
CA LEU A 98 23.44 4.10 -9.71
C LEU A 98 22.24 3.22 -10.04
N LYS A 99 22.34 1.94 -9.69
CA LYS A 99 21.27 0.96 -9.88
C LYS A 99 20.46 0.87 -8.59
N MET A 100 19.25 1.40 -8.63
CA MET A 100 18.26 1.35 -7.56
C MET A 100 16.87 1.33 -8.17
N GLU A 101 15.90 0.76 -7.45
CA GLU A 101 14.50 0.80 -7.79
C GLU A 101 13.77 1.63 -6.74
N ILE A 102 13.22 2.78 -7.14
CA ILE A 102 12.42 3.66 -6.29
C ILE A 102 11.13 3.95 -7.05
N TRP A 103 10.05 3.30 -6.62
CA TRP A 103 8.76 3.36 -7.29
C TRP A 103 7.71 4.01 -6.41
N SER A 104 6.80 4.75 -7.03
CA SER A 104 5.64 5.33 -6.35
C SER A 104 4.33 4.84 -6.94
N THR A 105 3.31 4.82 -6.09
CA THR A 105 1.92 4.49 -6.42
C THR A 105 0.98 5.19 -5.43
N TYR A 106 -0.33 5.09 -5.65
CA TYR A 106 -1.33 5.52 -4.68
C TYR A 106 -2.63 4.72 -4.80
N SER A 107 -3.36 4.63 -3.68
CA SER A 107 -4.79 4.30 -3.67
C SER A 107 -5.60 5.57 -3.55
N MET A 108 -6.64 5.71 -4.37
CA MET A 108 -7.51 6.87 -4.40
C MET A 108 -8.80 6.56 -3.62
N ASN A 109 -9.15 7.41 -2.66
CA ASN A 109 -10.47 7.38 -2.01
C ASN A 109 -11.09 8.79 -1.96
N MET A 110 -12.41 8.85 -1.97
CA MET A 110 -13.16 10.10 -1.89
C MET A 110 -13.39 10.52 -0.44
N PHE A 111 -13.21 11.81 -0.14
CA PHE A 111 -13.55 12.43 1.13
C PHE A 111 -14.14 13.83 0.91
N LYS A 112 -15.37 14.08 1.39
CA LYS A 112 -16.09 15.37 1.18
C LYS A 112 -16.10 15.84 -0.29
N ASN A 113 -16.31 14.92 -1.23
CA ASN A 113 -16.23 15.16 -2.68
C ASN A 113 -14.84 15.51 -3.25
N THR A 114 -13.80 15.47 -2.43
CA THR A 114 -12.40 15.61 -2.86
C THR A 114 -11.78 14.23 -3.01
N SER A 115 -11.07 14.02 -4.11
CA SER A 115 -10.24 12.82 -4.29
C SER A 115 -8.94 12.99 -3.52
N LEU A 116 -8.66 12.07 -2.61
CA LEU A 116 -7.43 12.02 -1.83
C LEU A 116 -6.67 10.73 -2.14
N ASN A 117 -5.34 10.84 -2.09
CA ASN A 117 -4.44 9.75 -2.41
C ASN A 117 -3.75 9.23 -1.15
N TRP A 118 -3.75 7.92 -0.98
CA TRP A 118 -2.89 7.20 -0.04
C TRP A 118 -1.66 6.76 -0.80
N GLY A 119 -0.59 7.53 -0.67
CA GLY A 119 0.65 7.31 -1.37
C GLY A 119 1.42 6.11 -0.85
N THR A 120 2.21 5.48 -1.70
CA THR A 120 3.13 4.42 -1.31
C THR A 120 4.43 4.55 -2.10
N ILE A 121 5.56 4.43 -1.42
CA ILE A 121 6.90 4.44 -2.01
C ILE A 121 7.59 3.13 -1.66
N LEU A 122 7.97 2.38 -2.69
CA LEU A 122 8.82 1.19 -2.58
C LEU A 122 10.25 1.59 -2.96
N ALA A 123 11.21 1.25 -2.13
CA ALA A 123 12.63 1.40 -2.43
C ALA A 123 13.37 0.06 -2.26
N VAL A 124 14.16 -0.31 -3.27
CA VAL A 124 14.92 -1.57 -3.35
C VAL A 124 16.28 -1.29 -3.98
N GLU A 125 17.30 -1.96 -3.46
CA GLU A 125 18.71 -1.78 -3.85
C GLU A 125 19.14 -0.31 -3.78
N THR A 126 18.72 0.41 -2.74
CA THR A 126 19.16 1.79 -2.52
C THR A 126 20.64 1.82 -2.19
N SER A 127 21.39 2.68 -2.89
CA SER A 127 22.81 2.91 -2.66
C SER A 127 23.08 4.40 -2.47
N GLY A 128 23.69 4.76 -1.34
CA GLY A 128 23.91 6.16 -0.96
C GLY A 128 22.66 6.85 -0.42
N ASN A 129 22.84 8.03 0.18
CA ASN A 129 21.75 8.80 0.79
C ASN A 129 20.86 9.38 -0.32
N VAL A 130 19.71 8.76 -0.58
CA VAL A 130 18.70 9.31 -1.49
C VAL A 130 17.66 10.07 -0.68
N THR A 131 17.49 11.35 -1.03
CA THR A 131 16.52 12.23 -0.37
C THR A 131 15.41 12.57 -1.34
N LEU A 132 14.18 12.18 -1.00
CA LEU A 132 12.97 12.52 -1.73
C LEU A 132 12.35 13.77 -1.11
N LYS A 133 12.13 14.79 -1.94
CA LYS A 133 11.44 16.02 -1.55
C LYS A 133 9.93 15.85 -1.75
N TYR A 134 9.14 16.65 -1.05
CA TYR A 134 7.68 16.69 -1.25
C TYR A 134 7.28 16.80 -2.74
N LYS A 135 7.98 17.65 -3.51
CA LYS A 135 7.70 17.86 -4.94
C LYS A 135 8.01 16.65 -5.83
N ASP A 136 8.78 15.68 -5.34
CA ASP A 136 9.13 14.48 -6.10
C ASP A 136 8.01 13.42 -6.00
N MET A 137 7.00 13.64 -5.14
CA MET A 137 5.93 12.71 -4.83
C MET A 137 4.61 13.19 -5.45
N ASP A 138 4.39 12.82 -6.72
CA ASP A 138 3.24 13.22 -7.55
C ASP A 138 1.86 12.88 -6.96
N PHE A 139 1.81 11.89 -6.07
CA PHE A 139 0.58 11.48 -5.40
C PHE A 139 0.11 12.44 -4.31
N LEU A 140 0.98 13.34 -3.81
CA LEU A 140 0.62 14.26 -2.72
C LEU A 140 -0.29 15.38 -3.24
N THR A 141 -1.54 15.40 -2.76
CA THR A 141 -2.50 16.46 -3.08
C THR A 141 -2.03 17.82 -2.51
N PRO A 142 -1.91 18.88 -3.33
CA PRO A 142 -1.56 20.21 -2.83
C PRO A 142 -2.55 20.72 -1.77
N GLY A 143 -2.04 21.34 -0.70
CA GLY A 143 -2.86 21.88 0.38
C GLY A 143 -3.39 20.84 1.38
N VAL A 144 -3.07 19.56 1.20
CA VAL A 144 -3.44 18.48 2.14
C VAL A 144 -2.21 18.10 2.96
N SER A 145 -2.35 18.06 4.28
CA SER A 145 -1.31 17.51 5.17
C SER A 145 -1.28 15.99 5.09
N TYR A 146 -0.08 15.42 5.22
CA TYR A 146 0.12 13.97 5.19
C TYR A 146 0.80 13.50 6.46
N LEU A 147 0.61 12.23 6.77
CA LEU A 147 1.40 11.44 7.70
C LEU A 147 2.17 10.39 6.91
N VAL A 148 3.43 10.15 7.27
CA VAL A 148 4.26 9.09 6.69
C VAL A 148 4.63 8.06 7.77
N TYR A 149 4.63 6.78 7.42
CA TYR A 149 5.11 5.69 8.30
C TYR A 149 5.79 4.57 7.49
N ASP A 150 6.69 3.83 8.15
CA ASP A 150 7.28 2.60 7.61
C ASP A 150 6.34 1.42 7.83
N TYR A 151 6.10 0.61 6.79
CA TYR A 151 5.22 -0.56 6.88
C TYR A 151 5.65 -1.57 7.96
N LYS A 152 6.94 -1.64 8.31
CA LYS A 152 7.46 -2.55 9.35
C LYS A 152 7.14 -2.07 10.76
N ASP A 153 6.98 -0.75 10.93
CA ASP A 153 6.68 -0.14 12.22
C ASP A 153 5.63 0.96 12.05
N VAL A 154 4.37 0.58 12.19
CA VAL A 154 3.23 1.48 12.10
C VAL A 154 3.28 2.58 13.17
N SER A 155 4.01 2.38 14.27
CA SER A 155 4.17 3.38 15.34
C SER A 155 5.21 4.47 15.01
N SER A 156 6.04 4.25 13.98
CA SER A 156 7.05 5.21 13.49
C SER A 156 6.47 6.44 12.77
N PHE A 157 5.15 6.64 12.83
CA PHE A 157 4.48 7.66 12.07
C PHE A 157 4.90 9.08 12.47
N ARG A 158 4.94 9.97 11.48
CA ARG A 158 5.15 11.41 11.67
C ARG A 158 4.38 12.22 10.65
N GLU A 159 4.06 13.45 10.99
CA GLU A 159 3.56 14.42 10.01
C GLU A 159 4.62 14.65 8.91
N PHE A 160 4.16 14.83 7.68
CA PHE A 160 4.98 15.06 6.50
C PHE A 160 4.50 16.36 5.82
N LYS A 161 5.30 17.42 5.99
CA LYS A 161 5.03 18.77 5.53
C LYS A 161 5.73 19.05 4.20
N THR A 162 5.35 20.13 3.54
CA THR A 162 5.95 20.55 2.26
C THR A 162 7.45 20.87 2.37
N SER A 163 7.92 21.30 3.54
CA SER A 163 9.34 21.53 3.84
C SER A 163 10.12 20.25 4.11
N ASP A 164 9.43 19.14 4.37
CA ASP A 164 10.06 17.91 4.81
C ASP A 164 10.62 17.12 3.64
N ASN A 165 11.59 16.28 3.98
CA ASN A 165 12.14 15.30 3.06
C ASN A 165 11.96 13.90 3.65
N LEU A 166 11.87 12.91 2.77
CA LEU A 166 12.01 11.51 3.13
C LEU A 166 13.42 11.06 2.73
N VAL A 167 14.23 10.73 3.72
CA VAL A 167 15.55 10.14 3.50
C VAL A 167 15.37 8.63 3.42
N LEU A 168 15.67 8.05 2.26
CA LEU A 168 15.61 6.60 2.10
C LEU A 168 16.84 5.98 2.77
N PRO A 169 16.67 4.89 3.54
CA PRO A 169 17.80 4.15 4.09
C PRO A 169 18.72 3.63 2.98
N ASN A 170 20.03 3.53 3.26
CA ASN A 170 21.03 3.05 2.31
C ASN A 170 21.11 1.51 2.23
N ASN A 171 20.21 0.81 2.89
CA ASN A 171 20.22 -0.64 3.06
C ASN A 171 18.86 -1.26 2.70
N CYS A 172 18.05 -0.60 1.89
CA CYS A 172 16.85 -1.22 1.34
C CYS A 172 17.30 -2.28 0.33
N THR A 173 17.39 -3.54 0.72
CA THR A 173 17.83 -4.64 -0.16
C THR A 173 16.63 -5.37 -0.76
N LYS A 174 16.86 -6.39 -1.60
CA LYS A 174 15.76 -7.24 -2.11
C LYS A 174 15.07 -8.05 -1.01
N SER A 175 15.80 -8.47 0.02
CA SER A 175 15.26 -9.18 1.18
C SER A 175 14.71 -8.23 2.24
N GLU A 176 15.34 -7.07 2.40
CA GLU A 176 14.98 -6.04 3.38
C GLU A 176 14.59 -4.75 2.66
N PHE A 177 13.56 -4.81 1.82
CA PHE A 177 13.09 -3.62 1.09
C PHE A 177 12.46 -2.61 2.04
N CYS A 178 12.41 -1.36 1.61
CA CYS A 178 11.74 -0.28 2.33
C CYS A 178 10.40 0.04 1.65
N LEU A 179 9.34 0.16 2.44
CA LEU A 179 8.01 0.52 1.96
C LEU A 179 7.42 1.56 2.89
N PHE A 180 7.19 2.75 2.37
CA PHE A 180 6.63 3.87 3.10
C PHE A 180 5.22 4.16 2.61
N HIS A 181 4.31 4.43 3.55
CA HIS A 181 2.94 4.80 3.23
C HIS A 181 2.68 6.24 3.66
N PHE A 182 2.00 6.98 2.79
CA PHE A 182 1.60 8.37 3.00
C PHE A 182 0.09 8.44 3.11
N VAL A 183 -0.39 9.01 4.22
CA VAL A 183 -1.79 9.02 4.60
C VAL A 183 -2.27 10.46 4.66
N PRO A 184 -3.31 10.85 3.91
CA PRO A 184 -3.84 12.21 3.96
C PRO A 184 -4.57 12.47 5.29
N LYS A 185 -4.52 13.72 5.75
CA LYS A 185 -5.29 14.20 6.90
C LYS A 185 -6.78 14.28 6.53
N LEU A 186 -7.62 13.67 7.35
CA LEU A 186 -9.07 13.76 7.29
C LEU A 186 -9.55 14.62 8.47
N GLU A 187 -10.13 15.77 8.17
CA GLU A 187 -10.62 16.71 9.20
C GLU A 187 -12.09 16.49 9.52
N TYR A 188 -12.38 16.23 10.80
CA TYR A 188 -13.71 15.99 11.31
C TYR A 188 -13.99 16.86 12.54
N GLY A 189 -14.74 17.95 12.36
CA GLY A 189 -14.89 18.98 13.40
C GLY A 189 -13.52 19.49 13.85
N ASN A 190 -13.22 19.36 15.15
CA ASN A 190 -11.92 19.72 15.73
C ASN A 190 -10.94 18.53 15.80
N ASN A 191 -11.31 17.37 15.24
CA ASN A 191 -10.48 16.17 15.28
C ASN A 191 -9.70 15.99 13.98
N GLU A 192 -8.47 15.48 14.14
CA GLU A 192 -7.57 15.13 13.06
C GLU A 192 -7.43 13.62 12.99
N ILE A 193 -7.71 13.06 11.81
CA ILE A 193 -7.73 11.61 11.59
C ILE A 193 -6.85 11.28 10.39
N TYR A 194 -5.89 10.38 10.58
CA TYR A 194 -5.13 9.76 9.49
C TYR A 194 -5.54 8.30 9.40
N MET A 195 -6.26 7.92 8.36
CA MET A 195 -6.73 6.54 8.16
C MET A 195 -5.62 5.72 7.53
N LEU A 196 -4.91 4.90 8.33
CA LEU A 196 -3.80 4.09 7.84
C LEU A 196 -4.32 2.89 7.03
N GLY A 197 -5.45 2.31 7.43
CA GLY A 197 -6.12 1.22 6.71
C GLY A 197 -5.86 -0.17 7.30
N ASP A 198 -6.02 -1.21 6.47
CA ASP A 198 -5.72 -2.60 6.81
C ASP A 198 -4.22 -2.88 6.64
N VAL A 199 -3.43 -2.52 7.65
CA VAL A 199 -1.95 -2.60 7.62
C VAL A 199 -1.40 -4.03 7.54
N SER A 200 -2.26 -5.05 7.63
CA SER A 200 -1.88 -6.45 7.35
C SER A 200 -1.60 -6.69 5.86
N LYS A 201 -2.10 -5.80 5.00
CA LYS A 201 -2.03 -5.88 3.53
C LYS A 201 -0.91 -4.99 3.01
N TRP A 202 -0.42 -5.28 1.80
CA TRP A 202 0.60 -4.44 1.16
C TRP A 202 0.10 -3.05 0.77
N ILE A 203 -1.19 -2.92 0.48
CA ILE A 203 -1.86 -1.66 0.14
C ILE A 203 -3.02 -1.44 1.13
N PRO A 204 -2.75 -0.84 2.30
CA PRO A 204 -3.71 -0.79 3.41
C PRO A 204 -5.02 -0.03 3.09
N ALA A 205 -4.93 0.98 2.23
CA ALA A 205 -6.05 1.83 1.83
C ALA A 205 -6.63 1.49 0.45
N SER A 206 -6.38 0.27 -0.05
CA SER A 206 -6.91 -0.20 -1.34
C SER A 206 -8.43 -0.10 -1.37
N SER A 207 -8.97 0.39 -2.50
CA SER A 207 -10.42 0.50 -2.72
C SER A 207 -11.13 -0.86 -2.85
N THR A 208 -10.37 -1.95 -2.96
CA THR A 208 -10.90 -3.32 -2.81
C THR A 208 -11.44 -3.56 -1.40
N ARG A 209 -10.75 -3.03 -0.37
CA ARG A 209 -11.12 -3.15 1.05
C ARG A 209 -11.90 -1.94 1.54
N ILE A 210 -11.33 -0.75 1.35
CA ILE A 210 -11.89 0.53 1.78
C ILE A 210 -12.80 1.04 0.67
N ARG A 211 -14.09 0.81 0.78
CA ARG A 211 -15.00 1.13 -0.32
C ARG A 211 -15.40 2.59 -0.38
N SER A 212 -15.57 3.21 0.79
CA SER A 212 -15.87 4.64 0.88
C SER A 212 -15.60 5.16 2.28
N ILE A 213 -15.30 6.46 2.36
CA ILE A 213 -15.18 7.22 3.59
C ILE A 213 -16.34 8.22 3.61
N VAL A 214 -17.27 8.04 4.53
CA VAL A 214 -18.53 8.78 4.58
C VAL A 214 -18.48 9.78 5.73
N TYR A 215 -18.52 11.06 5.39
CA TYR A 215 -18.60 12.15 6.37
C TYR A 215 -20.07 12.40 6.73
N GLN A 216 -20.42 12.22 8.01
CA GLN A 216 -21.76 12.49 8.54
C GLN A 216 -21.69 13.52 9.67
N GLU A 217 -22.81 14.14 10.04
CA GLU A 217 -22.84 15.17 11.10
C GLU A 217 -22.37 14.66 12.47
N ALA A 218 -22.54 13.37 12.75
CA ALA A 218 -22.20 12.75 14.03
C ALA A 218 -20.99 11.80 13.98
N ASP A 219 -20.55 11.38 12.79
CA ASP A 219 -19.42 10.46 12.66
C ASP A 219 -18.67 10.55 11.32
N LEU A 220 -17.47 9.96 11.30
CA LEU A 220 -16.75 9.62 10.09
C LEU A 220 -16.75 8.10 9.96
N LEU A 221 -17.48 7.59 8.97
CA LEU A 221 -17.66 6.15 8.77
C LEU A 221 -16.75 5.64 7.64
N ILE A 222 -16.12 4.49 7.87
CA ILE A 222 -15.38 3.77 6.84
C ILE A 222 -16.17 2.52 6.46
N ASN A 223 -16.56 2.43 5.19
CA ASN A 223 -17.22 1.25 4.67
C ASN A 223 -16.18 0.23 4.22
N LEU A 224 -16.20 -0.95 4.83
CA LEU A 224 -15.29 -2.05 4.59
C LEU A 224 -15.98 -3.17 3.83
N TRP A 225 -15.30 -3.71 2.83
CA TRP A 225 -15.70 -4.93 2.14
C TRP A 225 -14.89 -6.12 2.64
N GLY A 226 -15.57 -7.23 2.95
CA GLY A 226 -14.91 -8.44 3.42
C GLY A 226 -15.77 -9.70 3.31
N GLY A 227 -15.13 -10.82 3.65
CA GLY A 227 -15.76 -12.14 3.69
C GLY A 227 -16.58 -12.38 4.95
N ALA A 228 -17.59 -13.25 4.87
CA ALA A 228 -18.30 -13.71 6.07
C ALA A 228 -17.33 -14.28 7.12
N ASN A 229 -17.51 -13.87 8.37
CA ASN A 229 -16.67 -14.19 9.53
C ASN A 229 -15.22 -13.71 9.44
N GLU A 230 -14.89 -12.82 8.49
CA GLU A 230 -13.58 -12.16 8.45
C GLU A 230 -13.51 -11.10 9.55
N GLU A 231 -12.44 -11.12 10.35
CA GLU A 231 -12.10 -10.01 11.26
C GLU A 231 -11.13 -9.06 10.58
N ILE A 232 -11.57 -7.81 10.40
CA ILE A 232 -10.76 -6.77 9.74
C ILE A 232 -10.36 -5.73 10.77
N THR A 233 -9.05 -5.52 10.96
CA THR A 233 -8.53 -4.47 11.84
C THR A 233 -8.05 -3.27 11.04
N ILE A 234 -8.72 -2.13 11.20
CA ILE A 234 -8.31 -0.86 10.61
C ILE A 234 -7.49 -0.07 11.64
N HIS A 235 -6.34 0.41 11.20
CA HIS A 235 -5.48 1.29 11.98
C HIS A 235 -5.67 2.73 11.55
N TYR A 236 -5.52 3.65 12.50
CA TYR A 236 -5.62 5.08 12.26
C TYR A 236 -4.97 5.88 13.37
N VAL A 237 -4.53 7.09 13.05
CA VAL A 237 -4.06 8.05 14.04
C VAL A 237 -5.17 9.06 14.30
N PHE A 238 -5.60 9.17 15.55
CA PHE A 238 -6.65 10.08 16.00
C PHE A 238 -6.06 11.08 16.99
N ASN A 239 -6.04 12.36 16.63
CA ASN A 239 -5.44 13.45 17.41
C ASN A 239 -4.04 13.08 17.93
N GLY A 240 -3.18 12.61 17.02
CA GLY A 240 -1.79 12.24 17.30
C GLY A 240 -1.58 10.89 18.01
N LYS A 241 -2.64 10.12 18.28
CA LYS A 241 -2.53 8.79 18.92
C LYS A 241 -2.92 7.68 17.95
N LEU A 242 -2.03 6.69 17.78
CA LEU A 242 -2.34 5.47 17.04
C LEU A 242 -3.44 4.69 17.77
N LYS A 243 -4.45 4.30 17.00
CA LYS A 243 -5.59 3.49 17.43
C LYS A 243 -5.86 2.42 16.37
N SER A 244 -6.62 1.42 16.78
CA SER A 244 -7.14 0.41 15.88
C SER A 244 -8.58 0.06 16.24
N SER A 245 -9.31 -0.44 15.26
CA SER A 245 -10.69 -0.93 15.43
C SER A 245 -10.86 -2.20 14.64
N THR A 246 -11.36 -3.24 15.29
CA THR A 246 -11.56 -4.56 14.68
C THR A 246 -13.02 -4.78 14.40
N CYS A 247 -13.31 -5.20 13.17
CA CYS A 247 -14.66 -5.41 12.68
C CYS A 247 -14.88 -6.83 12.19
N PRO A 248 -15.71 -7.63 12.89
CA PRO A 248 -16.15 -8.90 12.36
C PRO A 248 -17.23 -8.67 11.32
N ILE A 249 -16.98 -9.15 10.11
CA ILE A 249 -17.90 -9.12 8.97
C ILE A 249 -18.91 -10.26 9.11
N LYS A 250 -20.12 -9.96 9.60
CA LYS A 250 -21.13 -11.01 9.92
C LYS A 250 -21.62 -11.78 8.69
N THR A 251 -21.86 -11.07 7.60
CA THR A 251 -22.24 -11.62 6.30
C THR A 251 -21.33 -10.99 5.26
N THR A 252 -20.91 -11.77 4.25
CA THR A 252 -20.12 -11.25 3.12
C THR A 252 -20.79 -9.99 2.59
N GLY A 253 -20.09 -8.86 2.65
CA GLY A 253 -20.78 -7.59 2.50
C GLY A 253 -20.00 -6.40 3.03
N TRP A 254 -20.76 -5.32 3.24
CA TRP A 254 -20.28 -4.03 3.69
C TRP A 254 -20.57 -3.89 5.18
N ASN A 255 -19.56 -3.57 5.98
CA ASN A 255 -19.74 -3.14 7.37
C ASN A 255 -19.05 -1.79 7.55
N CYS A 256 -19.52 -1.01 8.51
CA CYS A 256 -19.02 0.34 8.75
C CYS A 256 -18.19 0.37 10.03
N ILE A 257 -17.05 1.06 10.03
CA ILE A 257 -16.33 1.42 11.27
C ILE A 257 -16.51 2.91 11.53
N SER A 258 -16.94 3.22 12.76
CA SER A 258 -16.92 4.57 13.33
C SER A 258 -15.50 4.97 13.71
N MET A 259 -14.97 6.04 13.12
CA MET A 259 -13.63 6.52 13.45
C MET A 259 -13.56 7.28 14.77
N LEU A 260 -14.70 7.81 15.24
CA LEU A 260 -14.78 8.50 16.53
C LEU A 260 -14.87 7.52 17.70
N THR A 261 -15.76 6.52 17.58
CA THR A 261 -16.00 5.55 18.67
C THR A 261 -15.12 4.31 18.58
N GLY A 262 -14.58 4.01 17.38
CA GLY A 262 -13.83 2.80 17.09
C GLY A 262 -14.70 1.53 17.02
N LYS A 263 -16.03 1.68 16.95
CA LYS A 263 -16.99 0.56 16.94
C LYS A 263 -17.47 0.24 15.53
N CYS A 264 -17.82 -1.01 15.32
CA CYS A 264 -18.53 -1.44 14.13
C CYS A 264 -20.01 -1.10 14.20
N VAL A 265 -20.51 -0.64 13.06
CA VAL A 265 -21.92 -0.36 12.81
C VAL A 265 -22.40 -1.39 11.79
N TYR A 266 -23.47 -2.09 12.15
CA TYR A 266 -24.11 -3.18 11.39
C TYR A 266 -25.45 -2.70 10.85
#